data_AF-A0A2M6WPD6-F1
#
_entry.id   AF-A0A2M6WPD6-F1
#
_cell.length_a   1.000
_cell.length_b   1.000
_cell.length_c   1.000
_cell.angle_alpha   90.00
_cell.angle_beta   90.00
_cell.angle_gamma   90.00
#
_symmetry.space_group_name_H-M   'P 1'
#
loop_
_entity.id
_entity.type
_entity.pdbx_description
1 polymer ?
#
loop_
_entity_poly.entity_id
_entity_poly.type
_entity_poly.pdbx_seq_one_letter_code
_entity_poly.pdbx_strand_id
1 'polypeptide(L)' 'MADFKRKPGESFESFLRRFKTGLKNNRILEVSRRKQHIEPKRTKRILKKRALIGLDLHKEREYLKKTGKLKEETRGRR' A
#
# COMPACT_ATOMS: atom_id res chain seq x y z
N MET A 1 -15.80 8.91 -6.46
CA MET A 1 -16.00 7.68 -7.25
C MET A 1 -14.79 7.50 -8.14
N ALA A 2 -14.25 6.30 -8.34
CA ALA A 2 -13.17 6.12 -9.32
C ALA A 2 -13.82 5.89 -10.69
N ASP A 3 -13.87 6.92 -11.52
CA ASP A 3 -14.54 6.87 -12.83
C ASP A 3 -13.70 6.07 -13.84
N PHE A 4 -13.73 4.74 -13.69
CA PHE A 4 -13.14 3.82 -14.63
C PHE A 4 -14.15 3.50 -15.74
N LYS A 5 -13.98 4.14 -16.89
CA LYS A 5 -14.67 3.72 -18.13
C LYS A 5 -13.83 2.70 -18.89
N ARG A 6 -14.50 1.81 -19.62
CA ARG A 6 -13.85 0.85 -20.54
C ARG A 6 -13.31 1.62 -21.74
N LYS A 7 -12.06 1.34 -22.14
CA LYS A 7 -11.49 1.94 -23.35
C LYS A 7 -11.99 1.19 -24.59
N PRO A 8 -12.19 1.86 -25.73
CA PRO A 8 -12.52 1.17 -26.98
C PRO A 8 -11.39 0.20 -27.33
N GLY A 9 -11.73 -1.03 -27.74
CA GLY A 9 -10.75 -2.10 -28.04
C GLY A 9 -10.18 -2.84 -26.82
N GLU A 10 -10.55 -2.48 -25.58
CA GLU A 10 -10.09 -3.18 -24.39
C GLU A 10 -10.92 -4.44 -24.09
N SER A 11 -10.27 -5.57 -23.77
CA SER A 11 -10.96 -6.75 -23.25
C SER A 11 -11.53 -6.49 -21.86
N PHE A 12 -12.69 -7.09 -21.55
CA PHE A 12 -13.35 -6.87 -20.25
C PHE A 12 -12.45 -7.21 -19.06
N GLU A 13 -11.66 -8.29 -19.16
CA GLU A 13 -10.71 -8.68 -18.12
C GLU A 13 -9.60 -7.65 -17.90
N SER A 14 -9.10 -7.04 -18.97
CA SER A 14 -8.08 -6.00 -18.86
C SER A 14 -8.63 -4.75 -18.16
N PHE A 15 -9.87 -4.40 -18.45
CA PHE A 15 -10.59 -3.35 -17.73
C PHE A 15 -10.73 -3.70 -16.25
N LEU A 16 -11.20 -4.91 -15.91
CA LEU A 16 -11.33 -5.36 -14.52
C LEU A 16 -10.01 -5.35 -13.77
N ARG A 17 -8.90 -5.75 -14.41
CA ARG A 17 -7.56 -5.70 -13.82
C ARG A 17 -7.15 -4.27 -13.51
N ARG A 18 -7.35 -3.33 -14.44
CA ARG A 18 -7.07 -1.91 -14.23
C ARG A 18 -7.92 -1.34 -13.09
N PHE A 19 -9.21 -1.67 -13.08
CA PHE A 19 -10.15 -1.26 -12.02
C PHE A 19 -9.70 -1.75 -10.64
N LYS A 20 -9.41 -3.05 -10.49
CA LYS A 20 -8.93 -3.64 -9.22
C LYS A 20 -7.62 -2.99 -8.75
N THR A 21 -6.68 -2.77 -9.68
CA THR A 21 -5.40 -2.11 -9.39
C THR A 21 -5.61 -0.66 -8.95
N GLY A 22 -6.50 0.07 -9.63
CA GLY A 22 -6.87 1.43 -9.26
C GLY A 22 -7.50 1.54 -7.87
N LEU A 23 -8.40 0.62 -7.52
CA LEU A 23 -8.99 0.57 -6.17
C LEU A 23 -7.94 0.33 -5.08
N LYS A 24 -6.96 -0.54 -5.34
CA LYS A 24 -5.86 -0.82 -4.42
C LYS A 24 -4.94 0.39 -4.26
N ASN A 25 -4.52 1.02 -5.37
CA ASN A 25 -3.61 2.16 -5.35
C ASN A 25 -4.22 3.37 -4.66
N ASN A 26 -5.51 3.63 -4.90
CA ASN A 26 -6.25 4.75 -4.30
C ASN A 26 -6.66 4.48 -2.83
N ARG A 27 -6.34 3.31 -2.27
CA ARG A 27 -6.68 2.87 -0.90
C ARG A 27 -8.17 2.95 -0.55
N ILE A 28 -9.06 3.04 -1.54
CA ILE A 28 -10.52 3.18 -1.33
C ILE A 28 -11.04 1.98 -0.53
N LEU A 29 -10.58 0.78 -0.86
CA LEU A 29 -10.96 -0.44 -0.14
C LEU A 29 -10.50 -0.44 1.32
N GLU A 30 -9.28 0.03 1.59
CA GLU A 30 -8.74 0.11 2.95
C GLU A 30 -9.52 1.12 3.78
N VAL A 31 -9.79 2.31 3.22
CA VAL A 31 -10.57 3.36 3.87
C VAL A 31 -11.99 2.89 4.13
N SER A 32 -12.64 2.24 3.16
CA SER A 32 -14.00 1.71 3.31
C SER A 32 -14.07 0.66 4.42
N ARG A 33 -13.17 -0.34 4.41
CA ARG A 33 -13.10 -1.37 5.47
C ARG A 33 -12.86 -0.77 6.85
N ARG A 34 -11.96 0.22 6.96
CA ARG A 34 -11.69 0.91 8.22
C ARG A 34 -12.89 1.68 8.76
N LYS A 35 -13.74 2.21 7.88
CA LYS A 35 -14.97 2.94 8.26
C LYS A 35 -16.14 2.04 8.66
N GLN A 36 -16.06 0.73 8.43
CA GLN A 36 -17.15 -0.21 8.78
C GLN A 36 -17.42 -0.26 10.28
N HIS A 37 -16.39 0.01 11.10
CA HIS A 37 -16.49 -0.01 12.55
C HIS A 37 -15.88 1.25 13.16
N ILE A 38 -16.36 1.62 14.35
CA ILE A 38 -15.80 2.74 15.10
C ILE A 38 -14.48 2.29 15.73
N GLU A 39 -13.37 2.86 15.26
CA GLU A 39 -12.06 2.66 15.88
C GLU A 39 -11.78 3.72 16.95
N PRO A 40 -11.35 3.34 18.17
CA PRO A 40 -10.94 4.30 19.17
C PRO A 40 -9.69 5.06 18.74
N LYS A 41 -9.56 6.31 19.17
CA LYS A 41 -8.37 7.12 18.90
C LYS A 41 -7.15 6.48 19.57
N ARG A 42 -6.05 6.36 18.82
CA ARG A 42 -4.79 5.80 19.34
C ARG A 42 -4.19 6.74 20.39
N THR A 43 -3.76 6.15 21.51
CA THR A 43 -3.06 6.88 22.58
C THR A 43 -1.62 7.22 22.17
N LYS A 44 -1.02 8.24 22.81
CA LYS A 44 0.38 8.64 22.56
C LYS A 44 1.36 7.46 22.74
N ARG A 45 1.11 6.58 23.71
CA ARG A 45 1.91 5.36 23.96
C ARG A 45 1.90 4.41 22.77
N ILE A 46 0.72 4.15 22.19
CA ILE A 46 0.58 3.27 21.01
C ILE A 46 1.27 3.89 19.79
N LEU A 47 1.10 5.20 19.59
CA LEU A 47 1.77 5.92 18.50
C LEU A 47 3.29 5.86 18.61
N LYS A 48 3.84 6.11 19.82
CA LYS A 48 5.28 5.98 20.09
C LYS A 48 5.80 4.57 19.83
N LYS A 49 5.10 3.54 20.33
CA LYS A 49 5.48 2.14 20.10
C LYS A 49 5.53 1.80 18.60
N ARG A 50 4.51 2.22 17.84
CA ARG A 50 4.46 2.00 16.38
C ARG A 50 5.60 2.72 15.66
N ALA A 51 5.95 3.94 16.07
CA ALA A 51 7.05 4.69 15.48
C ALA A 51 8.41 4.02 15.72
N LEU A 52 8.67 3.53 16.94
CA LEU A 52 9.90 2.80 17.28
C LEU A 52 10.05 1.53 16.45
N ILE A 53 8.99 0.71 16.36
CA ILE A 53 8.99 -0.50 15.52
C ILE A 53 9.29 -0.14 14.05
N GLY A 54 8.71 0.95 13.54
CA GLY A 54 8.98 1.41 12.18
C GLY A 54 10.45 1.81 11.95
N LEU A 55 11.08 2.43 12.93
CA LEU A 55 12.51 2.78 12.88
C LEU A 55 13.40 1.54 12.87
N ASP A 56 13.07 0.53 13.69
CA ASP A 56 13.86 -0.69 13.78
C ASP A 56 13.77 -1.49 12.48
N LEU A 57 12.57 -1.66 11.92
CA LEU A 57 12.37 -2.30 10.61
C LEU A 57 13.09 -1.55 9.49
N HIS A 58 13.12 -0.21 9.54
CA HIS A 58 13.87 0.58 8.57
C HIS A 58 15.38 0.32 8.67
N LYS A 59 15.93 0.33 9.89
CA LYS A 59 17.36 0.03 10.12
C LYS A 59 17.74 -1.36 9.63
N GLU A 60 16.91 -2.35 9.96
CA GLU A 60 17.11 -3.74 9.51
C GLU A 60 17.08 -3.84 7.99
N ARG A 61 16.10 -3.21 7.35
CA ARG A 61 16.00 -3.18 5.88
C ARG A 61 17.23 -2.54 5.24
N GLU A 62 17.73 -1.43 5.77
CA GLU A 62 18.94 -0.77 5.27
C GLU A 62 20.19 -1.63 5.45
N TYR A 63 20.32 -2.32 6.58
CA TYR A 63 21.39 -3.28 6.81
C TYR A 63 21.35 -4.44 5.81
N LEU A 64 20.17 -5.02 5.57
CA LEU A 64 19.98 -6.11 4.60
C LEU A 64 20.26 -5.68 3.16
N LYS A 65 19.95 -4.43 2.79
CA LYS A 65 20.36 -3.85 1.50
C LYS A 65 21.89 -3.77 1.38
N LYS A 66 22.56 -3.16 2.38
CA LYS A 66 24.02 -2.98 2.39
C LYS A 66 24.78 -4.30 2.33
N THR A 67 24.28 -5.33 3.00
CA THR A 67 24.89 -6.66 3.02
C THR A 67 24.55 -7.50 1.77
N GLY A 68 23.80 -6.97 0.82
CA GLY A 68 23.39 -7.68 -0.40
C GLY A 68 22.37 -8.79 -0.18
N LYS A 69 21.90 -9.01 1.06
CA LYS A 69 20.88 -10.01 1.40
C LYS A 69 19.49 -9.61 0.92
N LEU A 70 19.26 -8.32 0.70
CA LEU A 70 18.08 -7.79 0.02
C LEU A 70 18.51 -7.26 -1.35
N LYS A 71 18.01 -7.90 -2.43
CA LYS A 71 18.19 -7.34 -3.78
C LYS A 71 17.61 -5.93 -3.79
N GLU A 72 18.41 -4.96 -4.20
CA GLU A 72 17.89 -3.64 -4.55
C GLU A 72 16.92 -3.87 -5.70
N GLU A 73 15.61 -3.78 -5.44
CA GLU A 73 14.64 -3.81 -6.52
C GLU A 73 14.92 -2.58 -7.39
N THR A 74 15.68 -2.76 -8.47
CA THR A 74 15.66 -1.92 -9.67
C THR A 74 14.31 -2.09 -10.37
N ARG A 75 13.21 -1.96 -9.62
CA ARG A 75 11.88 -1.83 -10.20
C ARG A 75 11.85 -0.46 -10.84
N GLY A 76 12.13 -0.46 -12.14
CA GLY A 76 11.94 0.69 -13.01
C GLY A 76 10.61 1.36 -12.68
N ARG A 77 10.66 2.69 -12.53
CA ARG A 77 9.47 3.55 -12.56
C ARG A 77 8.63 3.11 -13.76
N ARG A 78 7.51 2.45 -13.49
CA ARG A 78 6.39 2.31 -14.40
C ARG A 78 5.18 2.92 -13.72
#